data_AF-A0A1I3FBF6-F1
#
_entry.id   AF-A0A1I3FBF6-F1
#
_cell.length_a   1.000
_cell.length_b   1.000
_cell.length_c   1.000
_cell.angle_alpha   90.00
_cell.angle_beta   90.00
_cell.angle_gamma   90.00
#
_symmetry.space_group_name_H-M   'P 1'
#
loop_
_entity.id
_entity.type
_entity.pdbx_description
1 polymer ?
#
loop_
_entity_poly.entity_id
_entity_poly.type
_entity_poly.pdbx_seq_one_letter_code
_entity_poly.pdbx_strand_id
1 'polypeptide(L)'
;MNEMKGWRMKKIYTCFVTDVIHEGHLNIINEAVKYGELTIGVLADEEAIKFDRFPILNQEKRVELVKNIDGVFDVIKQNNLMYDDVIDELHPDYVIHGDNWCQGPMKAIRDHVEKRLNEYGGKIIDVPYTYNDNVRRIDARIKEKLGMPEYRRKRLKNLIRLCPIVKTIEVHSGITGLIAEKTVVEKDGEINQFDAMWISSLCDSTAKGKPDIEVVDLTSRFRTIDDVLEVTTKPIIFDGDTGGQTAHFVYAVRTLERMGVSAIIIEDKIGLKRNSLFGVEAKQEQDDIEHFCSKIKAGKKVQLTDDFMIIARIESLVLEKGLTDALVRAHAYVDAGADGIMIHSRKKEPNEVLEFCDKFREVNKETPIVVVPTSYNTITENELVEHGVNMVIYANQLTRSAFPAMVQTAKDILKYHRAKEVDDRLMSIKDIITLIDEI
;
A
#
# COMPACT_ATOMS: atom_id res chain seq x y z
N MET A 1 -40.41 -29.19 -42.90
CA MET A 1 -40.23 -29.02 -41.46
C MET A 1 -39.27 -27.85 -41.30
N ASN A 2 -39.81 -26.64 -41.10
CA ASN A 2 -39.00 -25.43 -40.93
C ASN A 2 -38.34 -25.51 -39.55
N GLU A 3 -37.02 -25.71 -39.52
CA GLU A 3 -36.24 -25.48 -38.30
C GLU A 3 -36.28 -23.98 -38.00
N MET A 4 -37.06 -23.62 -36.98
CA MET A 4 -36.92 -22.35 -36.30
C MET A 4 -35.49 -22.27 -35.77
N LYS A 5 -34.61 -21.53 -36.45
CA LYS A 5 -33.37 -21.03 -35.86
C LYS A 5 -33.76 -20.18 -34.66
N GLY A 6 -33.74 -20.79 -33.47
CA GLY A 6 -33.88 -20.05 -32.22
C GLY A 6 -32.81 -18.95 -32.23
N TRP A 7 -33.23 -17.70 -32.22
CA TRP A 7 -32.34 -16.58 -31.94
C TRP A 7 -31.86 -16.77 -30.50
N ARG A 8 -30.71 -17.44 -30.33
CA ARG A 8 -30.03 -17.47 -29.04
C ARG A 8 -29.63 -16.04 -28.74
N MET A 9 -30.16 -15.50 -27.64
CA MET A 9 -29.75 -14.19 -27.16
C MET A 9 -28.26 -14.25 -26.81
N LYS A 10 -27.50 -13.28 -27.30
CA LYS A 10 -26.06 -13.22 -27.07
C LYS A 10 -25.80 -12.84 -25.62
N LYS A 11 -24.83 -13.50 -25.01
CA LYS A 11 -24.36 -13.19 -23.66
C LYS A 11 -23.28 -12.11 -23.72
N ILE A 12 -23.51 -11.00 -23.06
CA ILE A 12 -22.60 -9.87 -23.05
C ILE A 12 -22.06 -9.69 -21.64
N TYR A 13 -20.76 -9.44 -21.53
CA TYR A 13 -20.09 -9.18 -20.27
C TYR A 13 -19.35 -7.85 -20.27
N THR A 14 -19.44 -7.12 -19.17
CA THR A 14 -18.57 -5.97 -18.88
C THR A 14 -18.17 -6.00 -17.40
N CYS A 15 -17.05 -5.40 -17.03
CA CYS A 15 -16.58 -5.34 -15.65
C CYS A 15 -16.39 -3.90 -15.21
N PHE A 16 -16.81 -3.60 -13.97
CA PHE A 16 -16.58 -2.31 -13.35
C PHE A 16 -15.85 -2.42 -12.01
N VAL A 17 -14.91 -1.49 -11.82
CA VAL A 17 -14.23 -1.21 -10.57
C VAL A 17 -14.46 0.27 -10.25
N THR A 18 -15.67 0.58 -9.81
CA THR A 18 -16.06 1.97 -9.50
C THR A 18 -16.92 2.07 -8.25
N ASP A 19 -16.69 3.16 -7.51
CA ASP A 19 -17.51 3.57 -6.37
C ASP A 19 -18.65 4.52 -6.78
N VAL A 20 -18.62 5.03 -8.02
CA VAL A 20 -19.61 5.98 -8.55
C VAL A 20 -19.93 5.66 -10.01
N ILE A 21 -21.22 5.54 -10.32
CA ILE A 21 -21.68 5.44 -11.70
C ILE A 21 -21.84 6.85 -12.28
N HIS A 22 -21.18 7.09 -13.40
CA HIS A 22 -21.23 8.34 -14.14
C HIS A 22 -21.41 8.04 -15.64
N GLU A 23 -21.50 9.09 -16.45
CA GLU A 23 -21.81 8.99 -17.89
C GLU A 23 -20.90 8.04 -18.69
N GLY A 24 -19.59 8.00 -18.42
CA GLY A 24 -18.69 7.01 -19.03
C GLY A 24 -19.08 5.55 -18.79
N HIS A 25 -19.49 5.20 -17.57
CA HIS A 25 -20.00 3.85 -17.26
C HIS A 25 -21.33 3.60 -17.97
N LEU A 26 -22.23 4.57 -17.95
CA LEU A 26 -23.52 4.48 -18.65
C LEU A 26 -23.35 4.34 -20.17
N ASN A 27 -22.33 4.97 -20.77
CA ASN A 27 -22.01 4.82 -22.18
C ASN A 27 -21.64 3.37 -22.52
N ILE A 28 -20.78 2.73 -21.72
CA ILE A 28 -20.41 1.31 -21.91
C ILE A 28 -21.64 0.42 -21.77
N ILE A 29 -22.48 0.64 -20.75
CA ILE A 29 -23.73 -0.12 -20.54
C ILE A 29 -24.67 0.03 -21.75
N ASN A 30 -24.90 1.27 -22.20
CA ASN A 30 -25.79 1.57 -23.32
C ASN A 30 -25.29 0.97 -24.64
N GLU A 31 -23.97 0.95 -24.88
CA GLU A 31 -23.40 0.24 -26.02
C GLU A 31 -23.56 -1.28 -25.87
N ALA A 32 -23.32 -1.82 -24.68
CA ALA A 32 -23.33 -3.25 -24.46
C ALA A 32 -24.73 -3.90 -24.59
N VAL A 33 -25.77 -3.22 -24.11
CA VAL A 33 -27.17 -3.67 -24.23
C VAL A 33 -27.62 -3.86 -25.68
N LYS A 34 -27.00 -3.18 -26.65
CA LYS A 34 -27.33 -3.34 -28.08
C LYS A 34 -26.95 -4.71 -28.63
N TYR A 35 -26.05 -5.44 -27.96
CA TYR A 35 -25.50 -6.69 -28.45
C TYR A 35 -26.19 -7.93 -27.86
N GLY A 36 -26.91 -7.82 -26.74
CA GLY A 36 -27.57 -8.96 -26.09
C GLY A 36 -27.87 -8.74 -24.59
N GLU A 37 -27.99 -9.83 -23.85
CA GLU A 37 -28.21 -9.82 -22.39
C GLU A 37 -26.92 -9.43 -21.67
N LEU A 38 -26.94 -8.27 -21.01
CA LEU A 38 -25.78 -7.71 -20.32
C LEU A 38 -25.66 -8.23 -18.89
N THR A 39 -24.60 -8.97 -18.63
CA THR A 39 -24.12 -9.27 -17.28
C THR A 39 -22.99 -8.31 -16.91
N ILE A 40 -23.09 -7.65 -15.75
CA ILE A 40 -22.03 -6.78 -15.23
C ILE A 40 -21.29 -7.51 -14.11
N GLY A 41 -19.97 -7.60 -14.23
CA GLY A 41 -19.11 -8.00 -13.12
C GLY A 41 -18.69 -6.85 -12.25
N VAL A 42 -18.72 -7.06 -10.94
CA VAL A 42 -18.10 -6.16 -9.96
C VAL A 42 -16.88 -6.85 -9.37
N LEU A 43 -15.70 -6.34 -9.69
CA LEU A 43 -14.42 -6.92 -9.25
C LEU A 43 -14.31 -6.91 -7.72
N ALA A 44 -13.79 -7.98 -7.13
CA ALA A 44 -13.50 -8.12 -5.70
C ALA A 44 -12.55 -7.02 -5.17
N ASP A 45 -12.68 -6.70 -3.88
CA ASP A 45 -11.91 -5.62 -3.26
C ASP A 45 -10.40 -5.95 -3.27
N GLU A 46 -10.06 -7.22 -3.02
CA GLU A 46 -8.70 -7.76 -3.00
C GLU A 46 -8.02 -7.62 -4.38
N GLU A 47 -8.75 -7.87 -5.46
CA GLU A 47 -8.25 -7.74 -6.83
C GLU A 47 -8.15 -6.28 -7.27
N ALA A 48 -9.08 -5.42 -6.84
CA ALA A 48 -9.05 -3.98 -7.15
C ALA A 48 -7.80 -3.29 -6.56
N ILE A 49 -7.38 -3.70 -5.36
CA ILE A 49 -6.20 -3.17 -4.66
C ILE A 49 -4.91 -3.46 -5.43
N LYS A 50 -4.82 -4.61 -6.11
CA LYS A 50 -3.65 -4.96 -6.95
C LYS A 50 -3.43 -3.95 -8.09
N PHE A 51 -4.46 -3.21 -8.50
CA PHE A 51 -4.41 -2.22 -9.58
C PHE A 51 -4.49 -0.75 -9.09
N ASP A 52 -4.10 -0.48 -7.85
CA ASP A 52 -4.15 0.88 -7.23
C ASP A 52 -5.54 1.53 -7.24
N ARG A 53 -6.60 0.71 -7.32
CA ARG A 53 -7.97 1.15 -7.10
C ARG A 53 -8.40 0.67 -5.74
N PHE A 54 -8.14 1.49 -4.72
CA PHE A 54 -8.68 1.21 -3.41
C PHE A 54 -10.17 1.54 -3.37
N PRO A 55 -11.07 0.55 -3.24
CA PRO A 55 -12.50 0.82 -3.24
C PRO A 55 -12.90 1.61 -1.99
N ILE A 56 -13.63 2.70 -2.17
CA ILE A 56 -14.25 3.43 -1.06
C ILE A 56 -15.44 2.62 -0.51
N LEU A 57 -16.17 1.97 -1.41
CA LEU A 57 -17.29 1.09 -1.11
C LEU A 57 -16.84 -0.37 -1.26
N ASN A 58 -17.25 -1.21 -0.31
CA ASN A 58 -17.04 -2.66 -0.42
C ASN A 58 -17.80 -3.23 -1.61
N GLN A 59 -17.37 -4.42 -2.05
CA GLN A 59 -17.94 -5.09 -3.22
C GLN A 59 -19.48 -5.21 -3.18
N GLU A 60 -20.09 -5.52 -2.04
CA GLU A 60 -21.55 -5.62 -1.91
C GLU A 60 -22.27 -4.31 -2.28
N LYS A 61 -21.78 -3.17 -1.75
CA LYS A 61 -22.37 -1.86 -2.06
C LYS A 61 -22.15 -1.49 -3.52
N ARG A 62 -21.00 -1.85 -4.10
CA ARG A 62 -20.73 -1.62 -5.53
C ARG A 62 -21.67 -2.44 -6.42
N VAL A 63 -22.00 -3.68 -6.03
CA VAL A 63 -23.05 -4.50 -6.69
C VAL A 63 -24.42 -3.82 -6.63
N GLU A 64 -24.81 -3.26 -5.48
CA GLU A 64 -26.09 -2.54 -5.34
C GLU A 64 -26.20 -1.32 -6.27
N LEU A 65 -25.08 -0.62 -6.52
CA LEU A 65 -25.05 0.54 -7.43
C LEU A 65 -25.39 0.18 -8.87
N VAL A 66 -24.97 -1.00 -9.35
CA VAL A 66 -25.15 -1.42 -10.74
C VAL A 66 -26.40 -2.25 -10.97
N LYS A 67 -26.92 -2.92 -9.93
CA LYS A 67 -28.04 -3.87 -10.03
C LYS A 67 -29.34 -3.24 -10.53
N ASN A 68 -29.56 -1.95 -10.28
CA ASN A 68 -30.79 -1.25 -10.63
C ASN A 68 -30.66 -0.37 -11.89
N ILE A 69 -29.59 -0.54 -12.68
CA ILE A 69 -29.41 0.21 -13.92
C ILE A 69 -30.26 -0.45 -15.02
N ASP A 70 -31.04 0.36 -15.72
CA ASP A 70 -31.87 -0.10 -16.84
C ASP A 70 -31.02 -0.80 -17.91
N GLY A 71 -31.50 -1.97 -18.35
CA GLY A 71 -30.83 -2.78 -19.38
C GLY A 71 -29.82 -3.80 -18.83
N VAL A 72 -29.47 -3.74 -17.54
CA VAL A 72 -28.65 -4.78 -16.90
C VAL A 72 -29.50 -6.02 -16.63
N PHE A 73 -29.11 -7.15 -17.22
CA PHE A 73 -29.81 -8.43 -17.05
C PHE A 73 -29.42 -9.10 -15.73
N ASP A 74 -28.11 -9.14 -15.44
CA ASP A 74 -27.60 -9.73 -14.21
C ASP A 74 -26.34 -9.01 -13.71
N VAL A 75 -26.03 -9.15 -12.43
CA VAL A 75 -24.81 -8.63 -11.82
C VAL A 75 -24.14 -9.72 -11.03
N ILE A 76 -22.89 -10.02 -11.37
CA ILE A 76 -22.08 -11.04 -10.71
C ILE A 76 -20.88 -10.42 -9.99
N LYS A 77 -20.38 -11.16 -8.99
CA LYS A 77 -19.09 -10.86 -8.36
C LYS A 77 -17.98 -11.48 -9.20
N GLN A 78 -17.04 -10.65 -9.65
CA GLN A 78 -15.83 -11.13 -10.32
C GLN A 78 -14.72 -11.25 -9.28
N ASN A 79 -14.16 -12.44 -9.10
CA ASN A 79 -13.16 -12.71 -8.06
C ASN A 79 -11.74 -12.75 -8.60
N ASN A 80 -11.55 -12.71 -9.92
CA ASN A 80 -10.25 -12.72 -10.57
C ASN A 80 -10.11 -11.55 -11.56
N LEU A 81 -9.04 -10.77 -11.46
CA LEU A 81 -8.74 -9.65 -12.37
C LEU A 81 -8.61 -10.05 -13.85
N MET A 82 -8.19 -11.29 -14.14
CA MET A 82 -7.95 -11.82 -15.49
C MET A 82 -9.19 -12.40 -16.18
N TYR A 83 -10.37 -12.29 -15.56
CA TYR A 83 -11.67 -12.73 -16.12
C TYR A 83 -11.77 -14.25 -16.34
N ASP A 84 -10.81 -15.05 -15.88
CA ASP A 84 -10.81 -16.51 -16.10
C ASP A 84 -12.09 -17.16 -15.52
N ASP A 85 -12.43 -16.79 -14.28
CA ASP A 85 -13.63 -17.26 -13.58
C ASP A 85 -14.91 -16.94 -14.37
N VAL A 86 -15.02 -15.69 -14.84
CA VAL A 86 -16.17 -15.22 -15.59
C VAL A 86 -16.28 -15.89 -16.95
N ILE A 87 -15.16 -16.02 -17.67
CA ILE A 87 -15.15 -16.62 -19.01
C ILE A 87 -15.52 -18.09 -18.94
N ASP A 88 -14.98 -18.81 -17.96
CA ASP A 88 -15.25 -20.22 -17.73
C ASP A 88 -16.71 -20.46 -17.30
N GLU A 89 -17.30 -19.58 -16.49
CA GLU A 89 -18.67 -19.73 -16.02
C GLU A 89 -19.71 -19.26 -17.05
N LEU A 90 -19.58 -18.03 -17.55
CA LEU A 90 -20.60 -17.40 -18.39
C LEU A 90 -20.49 -17.78 -19.86
N HIS A 91 -19.27 -18.07 -20.35
CA HIS A 91 -18.94 -18.21 -21.77
C HIS A 91 -19.56 -17.08 -22.62
N PRO A 92 -19.17 -15.80 -22.40
CA PRO A 92 -19.77 -14.66 -23.08
C PRO A 92 -19.45 -14.65 -24.59
N ASP A 93 -20.43 -14.28 -25.41
CA ASP A 93 -20.22 -14.05 -26.84
C ASP A 93 -19.37 -12.79 -27.07
N TYR A 94 -19.56 -11.77 -26.20
CA TYR A 94 -18.79 -10.53 -26.22
C TYR A 94 -18.38 -10.07 -24.83
N VAL A 95 -17.13 -9.64 -24.71
CA VAL A 95 -16.67 -8.78 -23.59
C VAL A 95 -16.58 -7.35 -24.11
N ILE A 96 -17.27 -6.43 -23.45
CA ILE A 96 -17.36 -5.03 -23.86
C ILE A 96 -16.74 -4.17 -22.79
N HIS A 97 -15.73 -3.38 -23.16
CA HIS A 97 -14.96 -2.55 -22.23
C HIS A 97 -14.58 -1.22 -22.89
N GLY A 98 -14.23 -0.21 -22.09
CA GLY A 98 -13.65 1.03 -22.60
C GLY A 98 -12.28 0.80 -23.24
N ASP A 99 -11.93 1.56 -24.28
CA ASP A 99 -10.64 1.47 -24.97
C ASP A 99 -9.43 1.93 -24.12
N ASN A 100 -9.68 2.46 -22.92
CA ASN A 100 -8.66 2.88 -21.95
C ASN A 100 -7.75 1.73 -21.48
N TRP A 101 -8.19 0.47 -21.58
CA TRP A 101 -7.37 -0.69 -21.26
C TRP A 101 -6.46 -1.18 -22.40
N CYS A 102 -6.50 -0.56 -23.58
CA CYS A 102 -5.67 -0.93 -24.72
C CYS A 102 -4.20 -0.52 -24.57
N GLN A 103 -3.87 0.26 -23.54
CA GLN A 103 -2.53 0.81 -23.29
C GLN A 103 -2.14 0.66 -21.81
N GLY A 104 -0.84 0.80 -21.55
CA GLY A 104 -0.28 0.71 -20.20
C GLY A 104 -0.45 -0.67 -19.56
N PRO A 105 -0.41 -0.76 -18.23
CA PRO A 105 -0.47 -2.04 -17.50
C PRO A 105 -1.76 -2.84 -17.73
N MET A 106 -2.88 -2.18 -18.07
CA MET A 106 -4.15 -2.87 -18.35
C MET A 106 -4.13 -3.67 -19.66
N LYS A 107 -3.18 -3.39 -20.56
CA LYS A 107 -3.08 -4.09 -21.85
C LYS A 107 -2.84 -5.59 -21.66
N ALA A 108 -2.06 -5.96 -20.64
CA ALA A 108 -1.82 -7.37 -20.30
C ALA A 108 -3.13 -8.12 -20.01
N ILE A 109 -4.06 -7.49 -19.28
CA ILE A 109 -5.38 -8.04 -18.96
C ILE A 109 -6.19 -8.19 -20.26
N ARG A 110 -6.24 -7.14 -21.09
CA ARG A 110 -6.95 -7.18 -22.38
C ARG A 110 -6.45 -8.31 -23.28
N ASP A 111 -5.13 -8.44 -23.43
CA ASP A 111 -4.50 -9.46 -24.28
C ASP A 111 -4.82 -10.88 -23.79
N HIS A 112 -4.85 -11.07 -22.46
CA HIS A 112 -5.26 -12.35 -21.86
C HIS A 112 -6.74 -12.66 -22.13
N VAL A 113 -7.65 -11.71 -21.92
CA VAL A 113 -9.08 -11.86 -22.22
C VAL A 113 -9.29 -12.19 -23.70
N GLU A 114 -8.63 -11.48 -24.61
CA GLU A 114 -8.73 -11.72 -26.06
C GLU A 114 -8.30 -13.16 -26.41
N LYS A 115 -7.20 -13.63 -25.82
CA LYS A 115 -6.74 -15.01 -25.99
C LYS A 115 -7.79 -16.03 -25.53
N ARG A 116 -8.34 -15.86 -24.33
CA ARG A 116 -9.35 -16.78 -23.76
C ARG A 116 -10.63 -16.81 -24.59
N LEU A 117 -11.15 -15.65 -25.02
CA LEU A 117 -12.36 -15.58 -25.84
C LEU A 117 -12.19 -16.25 -27.22
N ASN A 118 -11.02 -16.08 -27.83
CA ASN A 118 -10.72 -16.66 -29.15
C ASN A 118 -10.76 -18.19 -29.17
N GLU A 119 -10.56 -18.86 -28.02
CA GLU A 119 -10.61 -20.33 -27.92
C GLU A 119 -11.97 -20.92 -28.30
N TYR A 120 -13.06 -20.15 -28.12
CA TYR A 120 -14.42 -20.58 -28.44
C TYR A 120 -15.17 -19.61 -29.37
N GLY A 121 -14.47 -18.61 -29.93
CA GLY A 121 -15.01 -17.66 -30.91
C GLY A 121 -15.72 -16.44 -30.33
N GLY A 122 -15.58 -16.18 -29.03
CA GLY A 122 -15.99 -14.91 -28.40
C GLY A 122 -15.13 -13.74 -28.88
N LYS A 123 -15.58 -12.50 -28.65
CA LYS A 123 -14.89 -11.29 -29.13
C LYS A 123 -14.86 -10.17 -28.10
N ILE A 124 -13.82 -9.34 -28.15
CA ILE A 124 -13.79 -8.05 -27.45
C ILE A 124 -14.43 -6.98 -28.33
N ILE A 125 -15.21 -6.08 -27.72
CA ILE A 125 -15.64 -4.81 -28.32
C ILE A 125 -15.11 -3.68 -27.44
N ASP A 126 -14.19 -2.91 -28.00
CA ASP A 126 -13.63 -1.72 -27.34
C ASP A 126 -14.53 -0.51 -27.65
N VAL A 127 -15.12 0.08 -26.61
CA VAL A 127 -15.96 1.28 -26.69
C VAL A 127 -15.07 2.50 -26.43
N PRO A 128 -15.14 3.56 -27.27
CA PRO A 128 -14.37 4.77 -27.02
C PRO A 128 -14.61 5.32 -25.61
N TYR A 129 -13.55 5.48 -24.83
CA TYR A 129 -13.67 5.94 -23.45
C TYR A 129 -14.20 7.38 -23.42
N THR A 130 -15.10 7.65 -22.47
CA THR A 130 -15.76 8.95 -22.37
C THR A 130 -14.83 9.96 -21.71
N TYR A 131 -14.15 10.78 -22.52
CA TYR A 131 -13.31 11.88 -22.05
C TYR A 131 -14.08 13.21 -22.10
N ASN A 132 -14.60 13.64 -20.96
CA ASN A 132 -15.13 15.00 -20.82
C ASN A 132 -14.80 15.58 -19.44
N ASP A 133 -15.04 16.87 -19.27
CA ASP A 133 -14.68 17.60 -18.05
C ASP A 133 -15.45 17.12 -16.81
N ASN A 134 -16.68 16.64 -16.97
CA ASN A 134 -17.48 16.13 -15.86
C ASN A 134 -16.95 14.80 -15.34
N VAL A 135 -16.68 13.83 -16.23
CA VAL A 135 -16.03 12.55 -15.88
C VAL A 135 -14.69 12.81 -15.20
N ARG A 136 -13.83 13.66 -15.79
CA ARG A 136 -12.54 14.01 -15.21
C ARG A 136 -12.65 14.60 -13.81
N ARG A 137 -13.62 15.50 -13.58
CA ARG A 137 -13.88 16.09 -12.27
C ARG A 137 -14.38 15.06 -11.25
N ILE A 138 -15.20 14.10 -11.68
CA ILE A 138 -15.70 13.03 -10.79
C ILE A 138 -14.54 12.12 -10.38
N ASP A 139 -13.72 11.67 -11.34
CA ASP A 139 -12.55 10.82 -11.09
C ASP A 139 -11.53 11.53 -10.17
N ALA A 140 -11.24 12.81 -10.45
CA ALA A 140 -10.36 13.62 -9.62
C ALA A 140 -10.88 13.72 -8.17
N ARG A 141 -12.19 13.99 -7.97
CA ARG A 141 -12.79 14.05 -6.63
C ARG A 141 -12.74 12.72 -5.89
N ILE A 142 -12.86 11.58 -6.59
CA ILE A 142 -12.74 10.25 -5.98
C ILE A 142 -11.30 10.05 -5.50
N LYS A 143 -10.32 10.41 -6.33
CA LYS A 143 -8.90 10.35 -5.95
C LYS A 143 -8.58 11.26 -4.77
N GLU A 144 -9.08 12.49 -4.76
CA GLU A 144 -8.93 13.43 -3.63
C GLU A 144 -9.53 12.88 -2.33
N LYS A 145 -10.69 12.22 -2.40
CA LYS A 145 -11.28 11.55 -1.24
C LYS A 145 -10.36 10.50 -0.64
N LEU A 146 -9.62 9.73 -1.46
CA LEU A 146 -8.66 8.75 -0.95
C LEU A 146 -7.52 9.41 -0.15
N GLY A 147 -7.16 10.66 -0.49
CA GLY A 147 -6.20 11.47 0.24
C GLY A 147 -6.75 12.13 1.50
N MET A 148 -8.06 12.12 1.75
CA MET A 148 -8.64 12.71 2.96
C MET A 148 -8.32 11.86 4.20
N PRO A 149 -8.09 12.50 5.37
CA PRO A 149 -7.63 11.81 6.58
C PRO A 149 -8.45 10.58 6.99
N GLU A 150 -9.78 10.66 6.92
CA GLU A 150 -10.69 9.59 7.33
C GLU A 150 -10.60 8.34 6.42
N TYR A 151 -10.35 8.52 5.13
CA TYR A 151 -10.21 7.41 4.18
C TYR A 151 -8.79 6.83 4.24
N ARG A 152 -7.76 7.69 4.23
CA ARG A 152 -6.36 7.26 4.30
C ARG A 152 -6.06 6.49 5.58
N ARG A 153 -6.52 6.97 6.73
CA ARG A 153 -6.26 6.33 8.03
C ARG A 153 -6.80 4.90 8.09
N LYS A 154 -8.05 4.70 7.66
CA LYS A 154 -8.72 3.39 7.64
C LYS A 154 -8.12 2.41 6.64
N ARG A 155 -7.56 2.91 5.53
CA ARG A 155 -7.05 2.09 4.42
C ARG A 155 -6.00 1.07 4.86
N LEU A 156 -5.14 1.38 5.84
CA LEU A 156 -4.12 0.43 6.32
C LEU A 156 -4.75 -0.84 6.92
N LYS A 157 -5.76 -0.72 7.79
CA LYS A 157 -6.44 -1.88 8.39
C LYS A 157 -7.09 -2.77 7.35
N ASN A 158 -7.64 -2.17 6.30
CA ASN A 158 -8.23 -2.91 5.19
C ASN A 158 -7.16 -3.63 4.38
N LEU A 159 -6.05 -2.97 4.03
CA LEU A 159 -4.94 -3.60 3.31
C LEU A 159 -4.36 -4.79 4.06
N ILE A 160 -4.19 -4.70 5.39
CA ILE A 160 -3.72 -5.82 6.22
C ILE A 160 -4.63 -7.06 6.13
N ARG A 161 -5.94 -6.86 5.87
CA ARG A 161 -6.92 -7.95 5.74
C ARG A 161 -7.01 -8.50 4.32
N LEU A 162 -6.83 -7.63 3.33
CA LEU A 162 -7.11 -7.92 1.91
C LEU A 162 -5.85 -8.37 1.16
N CYS A 163 -4.69 -7.85 1.53
CA CYS A 163 -3.41 -8.23 0.92
C CYS A 163 -2.81 -9.42 1.68
N PRO A 164 -2.15 -10.38 0.98
CA PRO A 164 -1.35 -11.40 1.63
C PRO A 164 -0.27 -10.79 2.55
N ILE A 165 0.35 -9.71 2.08
CA ILE A 165 1.28 -8.88 2.84
C ILE A 165 1.23 -7.44 2.35
N VAL A 166 1.24 -6.49 3.27
CA VAL A 166 1.31 -5.06 2.98
C VAL A 166 2.76 -4.67 2.74
N LYS A 167 3.07 -4.21 1.54
CA LYS A 167 4.40 -3.77 1.12
C LYS A 167 4.58 -2.29 1.41
N THR A 168 5.46 -1.97 2.35
CA THR A 168 5.70 -0.59 2.78
C THR A 168 7.11 -0.14 2.39
N ILE A 169 7.25 1.03 1.77
CA ILE A 169 8.57 1.61 1.45
C ILE A 169 8.80 2.92 2.19
N GLU A 170 10.06 3.18 2.53
CA GLU A 170 10.48 4.42 3.19
C GLU A 170 10.19 5.68 2.35
N VAL A 171 9.79 6.75 3.04
CA VAL A 171 9.54 8.07 2.49
C VAL A 171 10.08 9.13 3.46
N HIS A 172 10.77 10.13 2.93
CA HIS A 172 11.36 11.25 3.70
C HIS A 172 11.20 12.61 3.01
N SER A 173 10.40 12.68 1.94
CA SER A 173 10.07 13.89 1.17
C SER A 173 8.88 13.61 0.24
N GLY A 174 8.24 14.67 -0.28
CA GLY A 174 7.22 14.54 -1.32
C GLY A 174 7.69 13.76 -2.57
N ILE A 175 8.95 13.91 -2.98
CA ILE A 175 9.52 13.18 -4.13
C ILE A 175 9.55 11.67 -3.85
N THR A 176 10.02 11.26 -2.67
CA THR A 176 9.99 9.84 -2.29
C THR A 176 8.57 9.33 -2.10
N GLY A 177 7.64 10.21 -1.69
CA GLY A 177 6.21 9.92 -1.65
C GLY A 177 5.65 9.62 -3.04
N LEU A 178 5.98 10.44 -4.04
CA LEU A 178 5.61 10.20 -5.44
C LEU A 178 6.17 8.87 -5.98
N ILE A 179 7.39 8.50 -5.60
CA ILE A 179 7.96 7.19 -5.97
C ILE A 179 7.11 6.08 -5.36
N ALA A 180 6.81 6.14 -4.06
CA ALA A 180 5.99 5.14 -3.38
C ALA A 180 4.56 5.07 -3.96
N GLU A 181 3.99 6.21 -4.33
CA GLU A 181 2.66 6.33 -4.93
C GLU A 181 2.63 5.72 -6.35
N LYS A 182 3.54 6.14 -7.24
CA LYS A 182 3.45 5.88 -8.68
C LYS A 182 4.18 4.61 -9.14
N THR A 183 5.02 3.98 -8.31
CA THR A 183 5.79 2.79 -8.73
C THR A 183 4.88 1.58 -8.85
N VAL A 184 4.76 1.09 -10.09
CA VAL A 184 4.05 -0.13 -10.46
C VAL A 184 4.95 -0.95 -11.38
N VAL A 185 5.06 -2.24 -11.12
CA VAL A 185 5.83 -3.19 -11.94
C VAL A 185 4.94 -4.35 -12.36
N GLU A 186 5.04 -4.76 -13.61
CA GLU A 186 4.40 -5.96 -14.14
C GLU A 186 5.46 -7.06 -14.24
N LYS A 187 5.17 -8.24 -13.66
CA LYS A 187 6.02 -9.41 -13.77
C LYS A 187 5.16 -10.68 -13.80
N ASP A 188 5.40 -11.56 -14.77
CA ASP A 188 4.72 -12.85 -14.91
C ASP A 188 3.17 -12.74 -14.95
N GLY A 189 2.65 -11.66 -15.53
CA GLY A 189 1.21 -11.36 -15.59
C GLY A 189 0.62 -10.78 -14.30
N GLU A 190 1.44 -10.57 -13.27
CA GLU A 190 1.02 -9.93 -12.03
C GLU A 190 1.51 -8.48 -11.93
N ILE A 191 0.61 -7.63 -11.44
CA ILE A 191 0.91 -6.22 -11.19
C ILE A 191 1.24 -6.04 -9.72
N ASN A 192 2.37 -5.41 -9.45
CA ASN A 192 2.93 -5.22 -8.12
C ASN A 192 3.26 -3.75 -7.87
N GLN A 193 2.96 -3.28 -6.66
CA GLN A 193 3.24 -1.92 -6.21
C GLN A 193 3.49 -1.88 -4.70
N PHE A 194 3.84 -0.70 -4.17
CA PHE A 194 3.83 -0.45 -2.72
C PHE A 194 2.42 -0.10 -2.25
N ASP A 195 2.05 -0.61 -1.09
CA ASP A 195 0.72 -0.48 -0.50
C ASP A 195 0.65 0.65 0.54
N ALA A 196 1.78 0.95 1.20
CA ALA A 196 1.88 1.96 2.26
C ALA A 196 3.26 2.65 2.27
N MET A 197 3.35 3.74 3.02
CA MET A 197 4.56 4.56 3.15
C MET A 197 5.08 4.56 4.59
N TRP A 198 6.39 4.47 4.76
CA TRP A 198 7.08 4.49 6.04
C TRP A 198 7.86 5.79 6.24
N ILE A 199 7.40 6.65 7.15
CA ILE A 199 8.11 7.87 7.53
C ILE A 199 9.24 7.51 8.49
N SER A 200 10.36 7.09 7.90
CA SER A 200 11.56 6.61 8.58
C SER A 200 12.23 7.72 9.38
N SER A 201 12.45 7.52 10.68
CA SER A 201 13.22 8.48 11.49
C SER A 201 14.66 8.62 10.98
N LEU A 202 15.26 7.51 10.51
CA LEU A 202 16.61 7.46 9.97
C LEU A 202 16.72 8.32 8.70
N CYS A 203 15.83 8.10 7.73
CA CYS A 203 15.88 8.82 6.47
C CYS A 203 15.54 10.29 6.65
N ASP A 204 14.55 10.60 7.50
CA ASP A 204 14.15 11.96 7.79
C ASP A 204 15.25 12.79 8.49
N SER A 205 15.94 12.19 9.47
CA SER A 205 17.10 12.82 10.11
C SER A 205 18.30 12.96 9.17
N THR A 206 18.59 11.92 8.37
CA THR A 206 19.66 11.97 7.37
C THR A 206 19.43 13.05 6.33
N ALA A 207 18.20 13.19 5.82
CA ALA A 207 17.83 14.25 4.87
C ALA A 207 18.02 15.66 5.45
N LYS A 208 17.92 15.80 6.78
CA LYS A 208 18.15 17.05 7.51
C LYS A 208 19.60 17.23 7.97
N GLY A 209 20.51 16.35 7.57
CA GLY A 209 21.93 16.37 7.97
C GLY A 209 22.14 16.10 9.46
N LYS A 210 21.20 15.41 10.11
CA LYS A 210 21.21 15.12 11.55
C LYS A 210 21.32 13.60 11.81
N PRO A 211 21.92 13.18 12.93
CA PRO A 211 21.93 11.77 13.33
C PRO A 211 20.55 11.29 13.81
N ASP A 212 20.25 10.00 13.59
CA ASP A 212 19.03 9.31 14.04
C ASP A 212 19.10 8.94 15.54
N ILE A 213 18.96 9.96 16.38
CA ILE A 213 19.02 9.88 17.84
C ILE A 213 17.92 10.72 18.51
N GLU A 214 16.74 10.80 17.87
CA GLU A 214 15.60 11.65 18.32
C GLU A 214 15.92 13.17 18.39
N VAL A 215 16.96 13.64 17.67
CA VAL A 215 17.33 15.07 17.64
C VAL A 215 16.42 15.90 16.73
N VAL A 216 15.76 15.27 15.75
CA VAL A 216 14.77 15.96 14.92
C VAL A 216 13.47 16.07 15.72
N ASP A 217 13.04 17.31 15.98
CA ASP A 217 11.80 17.55 16.71
C ASP A 217 10.57 17.11 15.91
N LEU A 218 9.50 16.75 16.62
CA LEU A 218 8.26 16.27 16.01
C LEU A 218 7.64 17.26 15.03
N THR A 219 7.75 18.58 15.27
CA THR A 219 7.20 19.58 14.34
C THR A 219 7.87 19.49 12.99
N SER A 220 9.20 19.32 12.97
CA SER A 220 9.94 19.14 11.73
C SER A 220 9.61 17.82 11.04
N ARG A 221 9.28 16.76 11.78
CA ARG A 221 8.82 15.48 11.20
C ARG A 221 7.39 15.58 10.66
N PHE A 222 6.51 16.33 11.31
CA PHE A 222 5.15 16.59 10.83
C PHE A 222 5.16 17.38 9.52
N ARG A 223 6.06 18.33 9.33
CA ARG A 223 6.23 19.00 8.02
C ARG A 223 6.58 18.03 6.90
N THR A 224 7.46 17.05 7.16
CA THR A 224 7.73 15.99 6.18
C THR A 224 6.45 15.23 5.83
N ILE A 225 5.58 14.98 6.80
CA ILE A 225 4.29 14.33 6.55
C ILE A 225 3.42 15.23 5.67
N ASP A 226 3.28 16.53 6.00
CA ASP A 226 2.51 17.47 5.18
C ASP A 226 2.98 17.47 3.71
N ASP A 227 4.29 17.57 3.46
CA ASP A 227 4.88 17.52 2.11
C ASP A 227 4.54 16.21 1.35
N VAL A 228 4.39 15.09 2.08
CA VAL A 228 4.03 13.79 1.51
C VAL A 228 2.52 13.71 1.26
N LEU A 229 1.69 14.24 2.17
CA LEU A 229 0.24 14.20 2.05
C LEU A 229 -0.26 14.96 0.82
N GLU A 230 0.43 16.04 0.42
CA GLU A 230 0.11 16.85 -0.77
C GLU A 230 0.16 16.07 -2.09
N VAL A 231 1.00 15.03 -2.18
CA VAL A 231 1.30 14.35 -3.45
C VAL A 231 0.95 12.86 -3.47
N THR A 232 0.31 12.35 -2.41
CA THR A 232 0.08 10.90 -2.23
C THR A 232 -1.32 10.60 -1.72
N THR A 233 -1.78 9.34 -1.83
CA THR A 233 -3.06 8.88 -1.26
C THR A 233 -2.92 7.60 -0.44
N LYS A 234 -1.77 6.93 -0.51
CA LYS A 234 -1.52 5.69 0.24
C LYS A 234 -1.42 5.94 1.76
N PRO A 235 -1.69 4.91 2.58
CA PRO A 235 -1.51 4.96 4.03
C PRO A 235 -0.10 5.36 4.44
N ILE A 236 -0.01 6.12 5.52
CA ILE A 236 1.26 6.54 6.10
C ILE A 236 1.44 5.89 7.46
N ILE A 237 2.63 5.33 7.67
CA ILE A 237 3.07 4.72 8.91
C ILE A 237 4.24 5.55 9.43
N PHE A 238 4.11 6.05 10.65
CA PHE A 238 5.09 6.93 11.27
C PHE A 238 6.01 6.17 12.21
N ASP A 239 7.33 6.30 12.04
CA ASP A 239 8.31 5.86 13.04
C ASP A 239 8.21 6.75 14.27
N GLY A 240 7.59 6.27 15.34
CA GLY A 240 7.37 7.00 16.58
C GLY A 240 8.58 7.02 17.51
N ASP A 241 9.71 6.43 17.11
CA ASP A 241 10.88 6.27 17.98
C ASP A 241 10.45 5.58 19.30
N THR A 242 10.92 6.04 20.47
CA THR A 242 10.46 5.54 21.78
C THR A 242 9.07 6.06 22.19
N GLY A 243 8.45 6.93 21.37
CA GLY A 243 7.28 7.74 21.72
C GLY A 243 7.58 8.87 22.72
N GLY A 244 8.82 9.02 23.18
CA GLY A 244 9.22 9.99 24.18
C GLY A 244 8.51 9.81 25.53
N GLN A 245 8.27 10.92 26.22
CA GLN A 245 7.49 10.92 27.47
C GLN A 245 6.02 10.65 27.19
N THR A 246 5.37 9.82 28.03
CA THR A 246 3.94 9.48 27.89
C THR A 246 3.04 10.72 27.81
N ALA A 247 3.37 11.79 28.56
CA ALA A 247 2.63 13.05 28.55
C ALA A 247 2.69 13.78 27.19
N HIS A 248 3.74 13.57 26.39
CA HIS A 248 3.87 14.12 25.04
C HIS A 248 3.31 13.15 24.00
N PHE A 249 3.53 11.84 24.18
CA PHE A 249 3.07 10.78 23.28
C PHE A 249 1.56 10.89 22.99
N VAL A 250 0.74 11.15 24.01
CA VAL A 250 -0.71 11.29 23.84
C VAL A 250 -1.12 12.44 22.92
N TYR A 251 -0.35 13.54 22.89
CA TYR A 251 -0.59 14.63 21.93
C TYR A 251 -0.08 14.28 20.54
N ALA A 252 1.05 13.58 20.43
CA ALA A 252 1.57 13.10 19.16
C ALA A 252 0.56 12.16 18.47
N VAL A 253 -0.04 11.22 19.21
CA VAL A 253 -1.11 10.33 18.72
C VAL A 253 -2.27 11.15 18.13
N ARG A 254 -2.80 12.11 18.89
CA ARG A 254 -3.92 12.96 18.42
C ARG A 254 -3.57 13.78 17.18
N THR A 255 -2.35 14.31 17.10
CA THR A 255 -1.91 15.11 15.95
C THR A 255 -1.76 14.25 14.71
N LEU A 256 -1.03 13.13 14.80
CA LEU A 256 -0.84 12.19 13.69
C LEU A 256 -2.18 11.67 13.16
N GLU A 257 -3.07 11.29 14.07
CA GLU A 257 -4.41 10.82 13.72
C GLU A 257 -5.24 11.88 12.99
N ARG A 258 -5.14 13.16 13.39
CA ARG A 258 -5.82 14.28 12.70
C ARG A 258 -5.24 14.58 11.32
N MET A 259 -3.92 14.41 11.15
CA MET A 259 -3.26 14.57 9.85
C MET A 259 -3.64 13.47 8.85
N GLY A 260 -4.22 12.37 9.31
CA GLY A 260 -4.58 11.23 8.46
C GLY A 260 -3.49 10.17 8.35
N VAL A 261 -2.49 10.20 9.24
CA VAL A 261 -1.54 9.09 9.41
C VAL A 261 -2.31 7.86 9.88
N SER A 262 -1.97 6.70 9.34
CA SER A 262 -2.69 5.45 9.57
C SER A 262 -2.18 4.69 10.80
N ALA A 263 -0.87 4.78 11.07
CA ALA A 263 -0.25 4.11 12.21
C ALA A 263 0.95 4.88 12.76
N ILE A 264 1.21 4.70 14.05
CA ILE A 264 2.49 5.01 14.70
C ILE A 264 3.11 3.72 15.22
N ILE A 265 4.41 3.52 14.98
CA ILE A 265 5.19 2.43 15.55
C ILE A 265 6.09 3.00 16.64
N ILE A 266 5.96 2.57 17.90
CA ILE A 266 6.86 2.96 18.99
C ILE A 266 7.67 1.77 19.48
N GLU A 267 8.92 2.01 19.87
CA GLU A 267 9.86 0.98 20.31
C GLU A 267 10.10 0.98 21.82
N ASP A 268 10.29 -0.21 22.39
CA ASP A 268 10.44 -0.43 23.82
C ASP A 268 11.87 -0.21 24.34
N LYS A 269 12.57 0.82 23.84
CA LYS A 269 13.88 1.25 24.36
C LYS A 269 13.75 2.40 25.35
N ILE A 270 14.74 2.51 26.23
CA ILE A 270 14.95 3.66 27.12
C ILE A 270 16.35 4.25 26.94
N GLY A 271 16.50 5.49 27.41
CA GLY A 271 17.74 6.25 27.26
C GLY A 271 17.79 7.04 25.95
N LEU A 272 18.97 7.58 25.63
CA LEU A 272 19.18 8.27 24.35
C LEU A 272 19.04 7.26 23.22
N LYS A 273 18.02 7.43 22.36
CA LYS A 273 17.83 6.57 21.18
C LYS A 273 19.14 6.52 20.38
N ARG A 274 19.54 5.31 20.01
CA ARG A 274 20.56 5.06 18.99
C ARG A 274 20.01 4.07 17.99
N ASN A 275 20.32 4.29 16.72
CA ASN A 275 19.80 3.47 15.64
C ASN A 275 20.22 1.98 15.82
N SER A 276 19.27 1.08 15.61
CA SER A 276 19.43 -0.37 15.83
C SER A 276 20.47 -1.02 14.92
N LEU A 277 20.96 -0.34 13.89
CA LEU A 277 21.99 -0.86 12.99
C LEU A 277 23.42 -0.59 13.51
N PHE A 278 23.61 0.34 14.45
CA PHE A 278 24.92 0.55 15.09
C PHE A 278 25.12 -0.49 16.20
N GLY A 279 26.25 -1.20 16.16
CA GLY A 279 26.58 -2.31 17.06
C GLY A 279 26.67 -1.95 18.55
N VAL A 280 27.08 -2.93 19.36
CA VAL A 280 27.06 -2.97 20.85
C VAL A 280 27.95 -1.93 21.56
N GLU A 281 28.50 -0.95 20.86
CA GLU A 281 29.50 -0.01 21.38
C GLU A 281 28.93 1.00 22.39
N ALA A 282 27.61 1.05 22.59
CA ALA A 282 26.97 1.77 23.69
C ALA A 282 25.87 0.92 24.34
N LYS A 283 25.82 0.95 25.68
CA LYS A 283 24.76 0.30 26.46
C LYS A 283 23.40 0.84 26.04
N GLN A 284 22.62 0.02 25.34
CA GLN A 284 21.21 0.26 25.07
C GLN A 284 20.40 -0.50 26.13
N GLU A 285 19.36 0.13 26.64
CA GLU A 285 18.48 -0.47 27.64
C GLU A 285 17.06 -0.59 27.07
N GLN A 286 16.36 -1.62 27.51
CA GLN A 286 14.98 -1.86 27.13
C GLN A 286 14.08 -1.40 28.27
N ASP A 287 12.94 -0.83 27.92
CA ASP A 287 11.93 -0.39 28.87
C ASP A 287 11.37 -1.57 29.67
N ASP A 288 10.87 -1.24 30.86
CA ASP A 288 10.10 -2.20 31.64
C ASP A 288 8.76 -2.47 30.93
N ILE A 289 8.30 -3.74 31.01
CA ILE A 289 7.08 -4.18 30.34
C ILE A 289 5.88 -3.37 30.84
N GLU A 290 5.76 -3.15 32.15
CA GLU A 290 4.62 -2.44 32.73
C GLU A 290 4.61 -0.96 32.32
N HIS A 291 5.79 -0.34 32.27
CA HIS A 291 5.93 1.05 31.84
C HIS A 291 5.56 1.22 30.36
N PHE A 292 6.06 0.36 29.48
CA PHE A 292 5.75 0.42 28.06
C PHE A 292 4.28 0.10 27.77
N CYS A 293 3.71 -0.91 28.44
CA CYS A 293 2.27 -1.20 28.42
C CYS A 293 1.42 0.00 28.86
N SER A 294 1.86 0.73 29.89
CA SER A 294 1.17 1.93 30.36
C SER A 294 1.18 3.05 29.33
N LYS A 295 2.29 3.22 28.59
CA LYS A 295 2.41 4.17 27.48
C LYS A 295 1.47 3.80 26.32
N ILE A 296 1.43 2.53 25.91
CA ILE A 296 0.50 2.03 24.89
C ILE A 296 -0.95 2.33 25.30
N LYS A 297 -1.36 1.94 26.52
CA LYS A 297 -2.70 2.21 27.06
C LYS A 297 -3.05 3.69 27.05
N ALA A 298 -2.10 4.56 27.41
CA ALA A 298 -2.30 6.00 27.38
C ALA A 298 -2.53 6.54 25.95
N GLY A 299 -1.77 6.04 24.97
CA GLY A 299 -1.97 6.36 23.56
C GLY A 299 -3.33 5.87 23.04
N LYS A 300 -3.68 4.61 23.30
CA LYS A 300 -4.97 4.01 22.90
C LYS A 300 -6.16 4.79 23.48
N LYS A 301 -6.06 5.24 24.74
CA LYS A 301 -7.13 6.00 25.41
C LYS A 301 -7.46 7.36 24.76
N VAL A 302 -6.50 7.97 24.05
CA VAL A 302 -6.68 9.33 23.51
C VAL A 302 -7.02 9.38 22.02
N GLN A 303 -7.07 8.21 21.36
CA GLN A 303 -7.47 8.08 19.97
C GLN A 303 -8.89 8.61 19.75
N LEU A 304 -9.13 9.14 18.56
CA LEU A 304 -10.41 9.70 18.15
C LEU A 304 -11.25 8.68 17.37
N THR A 305 -10.61 7.74 16.67
CA THR A 305 -11.27 6.66 15.94
C THR A 305 -10.59 5.30 16.16
N ASP A 306 -11.32 4.24 15.85
CA ASP A 306 -10.80 2.88 15.86
C ASP A 306 -9.92 2.56 14.64
N ASP A 307 -9.63 3.53 13.76
CA ASP A 307 -8.86 3.30 12.53
C ASP A 307 -7.36 3.49 12.74
N PHE A 308 -6.96 4.46 13.58
CA PHE A 308 -5.53 4.72 13.86
C PHE A 308 -4.92 3.52 14.60
N MET A 309 -3.72 3.10 14.19
CA MET A 309 -3.02 1.98 14.82
C MET A 309 -1.84 2.44 15.66
N ILE A 310 -1.67 1.84 16.84
CA ILE A 310 -0.44 1.92 17.64
C ILE A 310 0.21 0.54 17.60
N ILE A 311 1.36 0.45 16.95
CA ILE A 311 2.11 -0.80 16.77
C ILE A 311 3.31 -0.76 17.73
N ALA A 312 3.51 -1.85 18.47
CA ALA A 312 4.60 -1.97 19.41
C ALA A 312 5.80 -2.67 18.75
N ARG A 313 6.93 -1.96 18.66
CA ARG A 313 8.21 -2.51 18.20
C ARG A 313 9.00 -3.08 19.37
N ILE A 314 9.36 -4.36 19.25
CA ILE A 314 10.09 -5.13 20.25
C ILE A 314 11.56 -5.19 19.86
N GLU A 315 12.43 -4.69 20.74
CA GLU A 315 13.89 -4.66 20.52
C GLU A 315 14.63 -5.82 21.25
N SER A 316 13.92 -6.83 21.76
CA SER A 316 14.52 -7.94 22.52
C SER A 316 15.58 -8.74 21.75
N LEU A 317 15.34 -9.06 20.47
CA LEU A 317 16.31 -9.81 19.64
C LEU A 317 17.51 -8.93 19.27
N VAL A 318 17.24 -7.66 18.96
CA VAL A 318 18.23 -6.60 18.74
C VAL A 318 19.18 -6.45 19.95
N LEU A 319 18.66 -6.60 21.18
CA LEU A 319 19.40 -6.48 22.44
C LEU A 319 19.86 -7.83 23.01
N GLU A 320 19.78 -8.91 22.23
CA GLU A 320 20.23 -10.27 22.61
C GLU A 320 19.56 -10.83 23.87
N LYS A 321 18.35 -10.38 24.22
CA LYS A 321 17.57 -10.93 25.35
C LYS A 321 16.90 -12.28 25.04
N GLY A 322 16.85 -12.64 23.76
CA GLY A 322 16.34 -13.92 23.28
C GLY A 322 14.84 -13.94 22.97
N LEU A 323 14.42 -15.04 22.36
CA LEU A 323 13.07 -15.25 21.84
C LEU A 323 11.99 -15.22 22.92
N THR A 324 12.25 -15.85 24.07
CA THR A 324 11.28 -15.92 25.18
C THR A 324 10.90 -14.53 25.69
N ASP A 325 11.88 -13.64 25.89
CA ASP A 325 11.62 -12.25 26.30
C ASP A 325 10.81 -11.50 25.25
N ALA A 326 11.13 -11.68 23.96
CA ALA A 326 10.37 -11.09 22.86
C ALA A 326 8.90 -11.52 22.87
N LEU A 327 8.61 -12.81 23.05
CA LEU A 327 7.24 -13.34 23.10
C LEU A 327 6.46 -12.84 24.31
N VAL A 328 7.08 -12.83 25.50
CA VAL A 328 6.45 -12.28 26.72
C VAL A 328 6.05 -10.83 26.52
N ARG A 329 6.92 -10.03 25.92
CA ARG A 329 6.64 -8.62 25.58
C ARG A 329 5.55 -8.50 24.54
N ALA A 330 5.58 -9.30 23.48
CA ALA A 330 4.54 -9.29 22.45
C ALA A 330 3.15 -9.51 23.04
N HIS A 331 2.98 -10.54 23.88
CA HIS A 331 1.71 -10.81 24.54
C HIS A 331 1.29 -9.67 25.46
N ALA A 332 2.20 -9.16 26.30
CA ALA A 332 1.90 -8.05 27.19
C ALA A 332 1.48 -6.76 26.44
N TYR A 333 2.14 -6.47 25.31
CA TYR A 333 1.86 -5.27 24.52
C TYR A 333 0.53 -5.39 23.77
N VAL A 334 0.17 -6.58 23.29
CA VAL A 334 -1.16 -6.86 22.75
C VAL A 334 -2.24 -6.71 23.83
N ASP A 335 -2.03 -7.28 25.01
CA ASP A 335 -2.97 -7.15 26.13
C ASP A 335 -3.12 -5.69 26.61
N ALA A 336 -2.09 -4.86 26.39
CA ALA A 336 -2.14 -3.43 26.63
C ALA A 336 -2.89 -2.63 25.55
N GLY A 337 -3.24 -3.28 24.43
CA GLY A 337 -4.02 -2.71 23.34
C GLY A 337 -3.21 -2.33 22.10
N ALA A 338 -1.97 -2.79 21.93
CA ALA A 338 -1.25 -2.59 20.67
C ALA A 338 -2.01 -3.24 19.51
N ASP A 339 -2.20 -2.50 18.42
CA ASP A 339 -2.90 -2.97 17.21
C ASP A 339 -2.03 -3.88 16.33
N GLY A 340 -0.76 -4.04 16.67
CA GLY A 340 0.21 -4.85 15.93
C GLY A 340 1.53 -4.96 16.68
N ILE A 341 2.32 -5.96 16.31
CA ILE A 341 3.67 -6.18 16.84
C ILE A 341 4.67 -6.07 15.70
N MET A 342 5.67 -5.22 15.88
CA MET A 342 6.85 -5.21 15.03
C MET A 342 7.98 -5.94 15.74
N ILE A 343 8.52 -6.98 15.10
CA ILE A 343 9.72 -7.68 15.59
C ILE A 343 10.91 -7.30 14.72
N HIS A 344 12.04 -7.00 15.36
CA HIS A 344 13.25 -6.58 14.65
C HIS A 344 14.46 -7.40 15.04
N SER A 345 15.34 -7.64 14.07
CA SER A 345 16.61 -8.34 14.23
C SER A 345 17.68 -7.62 13.41
N ARG A 346 18.93 -7.70 13.89
CA ARG A 346 20.12 -7.20 13.19
C ARG A 346 20.89 -8.31 12.48
N LYS A 347 20.51 -9.58 12.68
CA LYS A 347 21.20 -10.73 12.07
C LYS A 347 20.97 -10.75 10.56
N LYS A 348 21.89 -11.40 9.85
CA LYS A 348 21.78 -11.60 8.39
C LYS A 348 20.80 -12.71 8.02
N GLU A 349 20.64 -13.69 8.90
CA GLU A 349 19.72 -14.79 8.69
C GLU A 349 18.35 -14.47 9.31
N PRO A 350 17.24 -14.80 8.64
CA PRO A 350 15.89 -14.47 9.12
C PRO A 350 15.39 -15.39 10.25
N ASN A 351 16.10 -16.49 10.58
CA ASN A 351 15.60 -17.58 11.41
C ASN A 351 14.96 -17.14 12.74
N GLU A 352 15.59 -16.23 13.49
CA GLU A 352 15.05 -15.82 14.80
C GLU A 352 13.79 -14.95 14.68
N VAL A 353 13.63 -14.24 13.55
CA VAL A 353 12.41 -13.50 13.24
C VAL A 353 11.30 -14.48 12.86
N LEU A 354 11.60 -15.47 12.02
CA LEU A 354 10.63 -16.49 11.60
C LEU A 354 10.16 -17.34 12.77
N GLU A 355 11.08 -17.78 13.63
CA GLU A 355 10.77 -18.54 14.84
C GLU A 355 9.87 -17.73 15.79
N PHE A 356 10.11 -16.41 15.93
CA PHE A 356 9.19 -15.53 16.64
C PHE A 356 7.80 -15.49 16.02
N CYS A 357 7.71 -15.34 14.69
CA CYS A 357 6.44 -15.25 14.00
C CYS A 357 5.62 -16.54 14.19
N ASP A 358 6.24 -17.70 13.97
CA ASP A 358 5.59 -19.01 14.14
C ASP A 358 5.07 -19.20 15.57
N LYS A 359 5.91 -18.94 16.57
CA LYS A 359 5.55 -19.08 17.98
C LYS A 359 4.49 -18.09 18.42
N PHE A 360 4.54 -16.85 17.96
CA PHE A 360 3.49 -15.89 18.23
C PHE A 360 2.17 -16.32 17.59
N ARG A 361 2.22 -16.85 16.37
CA ARG A 361 1.04 -17.38 15.65
C ARG A 361 0.46 -18.64 16.28
N GLU A 362 1.21 -19.44 17.02
CA GLU A 362 0.64 -20.57 17.80
C GLU A 362 -0.44 -20.09 18.80
N VAL A 363 -0.28 -18.86 19.34
CA VAL A 363 -1.16 -18.30 20.38
C VAL A 363 -2.10 -17.21 19.84
N ASN A 364 -1.63 -16.36 18.93
CA ASN A 364 -2.37 -15.21 18.41
C ASN A 364 -2.42 -15.22 16.87
N LYS A 365 -3.62 -15.46 16.34
CA LYS A 365 -3.87 -15.53 14.89
C LYS A 365 -4.22 -14.18 14.25
N GLU A 366 -4.65 -13.20 15.03
CA GLU A 366 -5.30 -12.00 14.54
C GLU A 366 -4.39 -10.77 14.52
N THR A 367 -3.54 -10.60 15.54
CA THR A 367 -2.72 -9.40 15.68
C THR A 367 -1.69 -9.34 14.53
N PRO A 368 -1.65 -8.25 13.75
CA PRO A 368 -0.69 -8.07 12.67
C PRO A 368 0.76 -8.14 13.15
N ILE A 369 1.59 -8.89 12.41
CA ILE A 369 3.04 -8.91 12.59
C ILE A 369 3.69 -8.04 11.50
N VAL A 370 4.62 -7.19 11.91
CA VAL A 370 5.40 -6.30 11.06
C VAL A 370 6.89 -6.69 11.14
N VAL A 371 7.56 -6.75 10.00
CA VAL A 371 8.99 -7.06 9.91
C VAL A 371 9.73 -6.05 9.03
N VAL A 372 11.05 -5.97 9.24
CA VAL A 372 11.92 -5.00 8.57
C VAL A 372 13.21 -5.69 8.11
N PRO A 373 13.20 -6.37 6.94
CA PRO A 373 14.29 -7.20 6.45
C PRO A 373 15.45 -6.38 5.86
N THR A 374 15.93 -5.36 6.59
CA THR A 374 17.07 -4.56 6.13
C THR A 374 18.38 -5.35 6.20
N SER A 375 18.59 -6.11 7.29
CA SER A 375 19.79 -6.91 7.51
C SER A 375 19.69 -8.32 6.93
N TYR A 376 18.49 -8.92 6.96
CA TYR A 376 18.17 -10.25 6.44
C TYR A 376 17.41 -10.14 5.11
N ASN A 377 17.98 -9.41 4.16
CA ASN A 377 17.33 -8.99 2.92
C ASN A 377 17.25 -10.06 1.82
N THR A 378 17.63 -11.31 2.12
CA THR A 378 17.53 -12.44 1.20
C THR A 378 16.16 -13.08 1.18
N ILE A 379 15.37 -12.90 2.25
CA ILE A 379 14.03 -13.45 2.37
C ILE A 379 13.04 -12.71 1.47
N THR A 380 12.12 -13.46 0.86
CA THR A 380 11.05 -12.94 0.02
C THR A 380 9.78 -12.66 0.81
N GLU A 381 8.90 -11.85 0.23
CA GLU A 381 7.58 -11.55 0.78
C GLU A 381 6.72 -12.80 0.96
N ASN A 382 6.79 -13.74 0.00
CA ASN A 382 6.04 -15.00 0.08
C ASN A 382 6.51 -15.87 1.25
N GLU A 383 7.83 -15.99 1.46
CA GLU A 383 8.37 -16.70 2.63
C GLU A 383 7.91 -16.04 3.94
N LEU A 384 7.87 -14.71 4.01
CA LEU A 384 7.33 -14.01 5.20
C LEU A 384 5.84 -14.31 5.44
N VAL A 385 5.04 -14.38 4.37
CA VAL A 385 3.61 -14.74 4.43
C VAL A 385 3.40 -16.14 4.99
N GLU A 386 4.24 -17.11 4.60
CA GLU A 386 4.17 -18.49 5.11
C GLU A 386 4.34 -18.57 6.64
N HIS A 387 5.09 -17.63 7.22
CA HIS A 387 5.29 -17.48 8.66
C HIS A 387 4.26 -16.54 9.33
N GLY A 388 3.22 -16.13 8.62
CA GLY A 388 2.10 -15.34 9.15
C GLY A 388 2.40 -13.85 9.35
N VAL A 389 3.40 -13.31 8.65
CA VAL A 389 3.70 -11.87 8.62
C VAL A 389 2.68 -11.14 7.77
N ASN A 390 2.20 -9.99 8.25
CA ASN A 390 1.17 -9.20 7.55
C ASN A 390 1.73 -7.95 6.86
N MET A 391 2.88 -7.45 7.30
CA MET A 391 3.45 -6.22 6.75
C MET A 391 4.97 -6.29 6.73
N VAL A 392 5.55 -5.90 5.60
CA VAL A 392 6.99 -5.74 5.41
C VAL A 392 7.33 -4.27 5.19
N ILE A 393 8.38 -3.78 5.84
CA ILE A 393 8.87 -2.41 5.66
C ILE A 393 10.28 -2.42 5.07
N TYR A 394 10.42 -1.82 3.88
CA TYR A 394 11.69 -1.48 3.25
C TYR A 394 12.14 -0.09 3.76
N ALA A 395 12.85 -0.08 4.88
CA ALA A 395 12.98 1.10 5.75
C ALA A 395 13.99 2.20 5.35
N ASN A 396 14.93 1.96 4.42
CA ASN A 396 15.97 2.95 4.07
C ASN A 396 16.58 2.81 2.66
N GLN A 397 15.96 2.03 1.79
CA GLN A 397 16.52 1.64 0.50
C GLN A 397 16.58 2.82 -0.48
N LEU A 398 15.59 3.73 -0.49
CA LEU A 398 15.61 4.91 -1.38
C LEU A 398 16.74 5.89 -1.01
N THR A 399 16.89 6.18 0.28
CA THR A 399 18.01 7.02 0.76
C THR A 399 19.37 6.42 0.39
N ARG A 400 19.53 5.10 0.60
CA ARG A 400 20.78 4.38 0.32
C ARG A 400 21.08 4.23 -1.17
N SER A 401 20.07 4.25 -2.04
CA SER A 401 20.27 4.22 -3.50
C SER A 401 20.58 5.60 -4.06
N ALA A 402 19.94 6.65 -3.53
CA ALA A 402 20.12 8.03 -4.00
C ALA A 402 21.51 8.59 -3.69
N PHE A 403 22.01 8.39 -2.46
CA PHE A 403 23.24 9.05 -2.02
C PHE A 403 24.49 8.68 -2.86
N PRO A 404 24.77 7.40 -3.17
CA PRO A 404 25.87 7.04 -4.06
C PRO A 404 25.79 7.69 -5.44
N ALA A 405 24.58 7.77 -6.03
CA ALA A 405 24.37 8.41 -7.32
C ALA A 405 24.68 9.90 -7.29
N MET A 406 24.22 10.60 -6.25
CA MET A 406 24.53 12.03 -6.02
C MET A 406 26.03 12.26 -5.87
N VAL A 407 26.70 11.44 -5.05
CA VAL A 407 28.15 11.52 -4.85
C VAL A 407 28.91 11.26 -6.16
N GLN A 408 28.49 10.28 -6.95
CA GLN A 408 29.13 9.97 -8.22
C GLN A 408 28.98 11.13 -9.22
N THR A 409 27.80 11.76 -9.29
CA THR A 409 27.58 12.96 -10.10
C THR A 409 28.45 14.12 -9.67
N ALA A 410 28.56 14.41 -8.37
CA ALA A 410 29.44 15.45 -7.86
C ALA A 410 30.92 15.18 -8.20
N LYS A 411 31.38 13.93 -8.03
CA LYS A 411 32.76 13.52 -8.37
C LYS A 411 33.07 13.70 -9.85
N ASP A 412 32.16 13.28 -10.73
CA ASP A 412 32.37 13.37 -12.18
C ASP A 412 32.40 14.82 -12.64
N ILE A 413 31.51 15.69 -12.12
CA ILE A 413 31.55 17.12 -12.44
C ILE A 413 32.89 17.75 -12.01
N LEU A 414 33.40 17.42 -10.83
CA LEU A 414 34.70 17.91 -10.37
C LEU A 414 35.86 17.36 -11.20
N LYS A 415 35.79 16.11 -11.64
CA LYS A 415 36.82 15.45 -12.45
C LYS A 415 36.90 16.01 -13.87
N TYR A 416 35.76 16.28 -14.48
CA TYR A 416 35.67 16.72 -15.88
C TYR A 416 35.51 18.25 -16.03
N HIS A 417 35.32 18.98 -14.92
CA HIS A 417 35.12 20.43 -14.88
C HIS A 417 33.91 20.92 -15.72
N ARG A 418 32.93 20.05 -15.95
CA ARG A 418 31.67 20.33 -16.66
C ARG A 418 30.64 19.23 -16.37
N ALA A 419 29.39 19.46 -16.75
CA ALA A 419 28.30 18.49 -16.55
C ALA A 419 28.06 17.54 -17.74
N LYS A 420 28.78 17.69 -18.86
CA LYS A 420 28.50 16.92 -20.09
C LYS A 420 28.55 15.40 -19.86
N GLU A 421 29.53 14.91 -19.11
CA GLU A 421 29.74 13.49 -18.86
C GLU A 421 28.68 12.87 -17.96
N VAL A 422 27.94 13.68 -17.21
CA VAL A 422 26.87 13.20 -16.33
C VAL A 422 25.49 13.30 -17.00
N ASP A 423 25.31 14.17 -18.00
CA ASP A 423 24.02 14.50 -18.61
C ASP A 423 23.27 13.25 -19.11
N ASP A 424 24.00 12.30 -19.74
CA ASP A 424 23.45 11.05 -20.29
C ASP A 424 22.77 10.14 -19.26
N ARG A 425 23.05 10.31 -17.95
CA ARG A 425 22.48 9.50 -16.86
C ARG A 425 21.58 10.29 -15.91
N LEU A 426 21.34 11.57 -16.17
CA LEU A 426 20.41 12.38 -15.39
C LEU A 426 19.00 12.29 -15.97
N MET A 427 18.01 12.51 -15.11
CA MET A 427 16.65 12.77 -15.57
C MET A 427 16.64 14.06 -16.40
N SER A 428 15.87 14.08 -17.49
CA SER A 428 15.78 15.29 -18.31
C SER A 428 15.12 16.43 -17.53
N ILE A 429 15.49 17.67 -17.84
CA ILE A 429 14.88 18.86 -17.21
C ILE A 429 13.36 18.86 -17.39
N LYS A 430 12.88 18.42 -18.57
CA LYS A 430 11.45 18.33 -18.85
C LYS A 430 10.77 17.38 -17.88
N ASP A 431 11.32 16.18 -17.69
CA ASP A 431 10.73 15.17 -16.82
C ASP A 431 10.74 15.61 -15.35
N ILE A 432 11.78 16.34 -14.90
CA ILE A 432 11.83 16.92 -13.55
C ILE A 432 10.72 17.98 -13.36
N ILE A 433 10.53 18.87 -14.35
CA ILE A 433 9.51 19.93 -14.27
C ILE A 433 8.10 19.35 -14.29
N THR A 434 7.88 18.26 -15.02
CA THR A 434 6.58 17.60 -15.15
C THR A 434 6.40 16.42 -14.19
N LEU A 435 7.27 16.27 -13.18
CA LEU A 435 7.21 15.14 -12.24
C LEU A 435 5.98 15.22 -11.32
N ILE A 436 5.60 16.45 -10.96
CA ILE A 436 4.45 16.77 -10.11
C ILE A 436 3.29 17.11 -11.05
N ASP A 437 2.16 16.45 -10.84
CA ASP A 437 0.95 16.69 -11.63
C ASP A 437 0.37 18.07 -11.27
N GLU A 438 -0.10 18.83 -12.26
CA GLU A 438 -0.84 20.08 -12.02
C GLU A 438 -2.22 19.77 -11.41
N ILE A 439 -2.66 20.56 -10.43
CA ILE A 439 -3.95 20.42 -9.72
C ILE A 439 -5.10 21.06 -10.51
#